data_AF-A0AAW5EL28-F1
#
_entry.id   AF-A0AAW5EL28-F1
#
_cell.length_a   1.000
_cell.length_b   1.000
_cell.length_c   1.000
_cell.angle_alpha   90.00
_cell.angle_beta   90.00
_cell.angle_gamma   90.00
#
_symmetry.space_group_name_H-M   'P 1'
#
loop_
_entity.id
_entity.type
_entity.pdbx_description
1 polymer ?
#
loop_
_entity_poly.entity_id
_entity_poly.type
_entity_poly.pdbx_seq_one_letter_code
_entity_poly.pdbx_strand_id
1 'polypeptide(L)'
;MTKRILLKLSGEQLQGDFASGFDPKRARWIAEQIRPALDDGAEIVIMVGGGNYVRGNQIIGHGIQPVSAHNIGMLSTLMNAIALADVLNDAGLPTRALSTVEVNQFIDHYTFRRAISHIKKNRIVIVACGTGRPFLTTDTAALNLALEMQCDAVVKTTKVDGVYDKDPMKFPDAVKIDHLSYQEALTNPNIAVMDKAAIGLAMDEHIPVVICDLLTDGNILRATRGESVGTLIS
;
A
#
# COMPACT_ATOMS: atom_id res chain seq x y z
N MET A 1 -1.45 16.56 16.69
CA MET A 1 -0.25 15.75 16.34
C MET A 1 -0.33 15.47 14.87
N THR A 2 0.79 15.53 14.16
CA THR A 2 0.85 15.09 12.77
C THR A 2 0.73 13.57 12.72
N LYS A 3 -0.26 13.04 12.01
CA LYS A 3 -0.40 11.59 11.84
C LYS A 3 0.50 11.13 10.69
N ARG A 4 1.36 10.15 10.95
CA ARG A 4 2.14 9.46 9.93
C ARG A 4 1.40 8.20 9.52
N ILE A 5 1.07 8.05 8.25
CA ILE A 5 0.41 6.85 7.76
C ILE A 5 1.28 6.15 6.72
N LEU A 6 1.12 4.83 6.66
CA LEU A 6 1.54 4.08 5.49
C LEU A 6 0.32 3.80 4.61
N LEU A 7 0.32 4.36 3.41
CA LEU A 7 -0.67 4.11 2.36
C LEU A 7 -0.19 2.93 1.51
N LYS A 8 -0.89 1.80 1.59
CA LYS A 8 -0.61 0.64 0.72
C LYS A 8 -1.50 0.72 -0.51
N LEU A 9 -0.86 0.92 -1.66
CA LEU A 9 -1.49 0.91 -2.98
C LEU A 9 -1.29 -0.46 -3.65
N SER A 10 -2.35 -1.03 -4.19
CA SER A 10 -2.25 -2.20 -5.07
C SER A 10 -1.75 -1.76 -6.44
N GLY A 11 -1.03 -2.65 -7.14
CA GLY A 11 -0.58 -2.36 -8.51
C GLY A 11 -1.76 -2.15 -9.45
N GLU A 12 -2.82 -2.93 -9.29
CA GLU A 12 -4.07 -2.84 -10.07
C GLU A 12 -4.76 -1.48 -9.94
N GLN A 13 -4.56 -0.77 -8.84
CA GLN A 13 -5.09 0.59 -8.70
C GLN A 13 -4.33 1.61 -9.55
N LEU A 14 -3.08 1.31 -9.92
CA LEU A 14 -2.26 2.12 -10.82
C LEU A 14 -2.45 1.74 -12.28
N GLN A 15 -3.06 0.60 -12.56
CA GLN A 15 -3.39 0.14 -13.91
C GLN A 15 -4.48 0.99 -14.57
N GLY A 16 -5.37 1.58 -13.77
CA GLY A 16 -6.52 2.36 -14.26
C GLY A 16 -7.38 1.53 -15.22
N ASP A 17 -7.66 2.10 -16.39
CA ASP A 17 -8.50 1.47 -17.42
C ASP A 17 -7.72 0.52 -18.35
N PHE A 18 -6.40 0.38 -18.18
CA PHE A 18 -5.60 -0.50 -19.03
C PHE A 18 -5.73 -1.97 -18.63
N ALA A 19 -5.31 -2.89 -19.51
CA ALA A 19 -5.28 -4.33 -19.22
C ALA A 19 -4.00 -4.77 -18.47
N SER A 20 -2.93 -3.97 -18.58
CA SER A 20 -1.66 -4.10 -17.87
C SER A 20 -0.92 -2.77 -18.03
N GLY A 21 0.02 -2.49 -17.14
CA GLY A 21 0.82 -1.27 -17.19
C GLY A 21 0.43 -0.24 -16.15
N PHE A 22 0.72 1.03 -16.42
CA PHE A 22 0.54 2.15 -15.50
C PHE A 22 -0.27 3.24 -16.19
N ASP A 23 -1.30 3.74 -15.52
CA ASP A 23 -2.14 4.85 -15.97
C ASP A 23 -1.72 6.15 -15.29
N PRO A 24 -1.08 7.09 -16.02
CA PRO A 24 -0.70 8.39 -15.46
C PRO A 24 -1.88 9.24 -15.01
N LYS A 25 -3.06 9.12 -15.64
CA LYS A 25 -4.26 9.86 -15.23
C LYS A 25 -4.73 9.36 -13.87
N ARG A 26 -4.72 8.04 -13.70
CA ARG A 26 -5.06 7.40 -12.43
C ARG A 26 -4.10 7.80 -11.32
N ALA A 27 -2.79 7.81 -11.60
CA ALA A 27 -1.78 8.27 -10.65
C ALA A 27 -1.92 9.76 -10.30
N ARG A 28 -2.31 10.60 -11.27
CA ARG A 28 -2.58 12.03 -11.02
C ARG A 28 -3.81 12.23 -10.14
N TRP A 29 -4.85 11.45 -10.35
CA TRP A 29 -6.02 11.45 -9.47
C TRP A 29 -5.64 10.99 -8.04
N ILE A 30 -4.76 9.99 -7.88
CA ILE A 30 -4.23 9.60 -6.56
C ILE A 30 -3.48 10.77 -5.89
N ALA A 31 -2.72 11.54 -6.67
CA ALA A 31 -2.05 12.75 -6.19
C ALA A 31 -3.07 13.75 -5.59
N GLU A 32 -4.18 13.97 -6.29
CA GLU A 32 -5.26 14.85 -5.84
C GLU A 32 -5.90 14.37 -4.54
N GLN A 33 -6.03 13.06 -4.33
CA GLN A 33 -6.52 12.48 -3.08
C GLN A 33 -5.54 12.61 -1.91
N ILE A 34 -4.25 12.57 -2.21
CA ILE A 34 -3.19 12.69 -1.20
C ILE A 34 -3.00 14.15 -0.75
N ARG A 35 -3.17 15.11 -1.67
CA ARG A 35 -2.90 16.53 -1.41
C ARG A 35 -3.58 17.05 -0.13
N PRO A 36 -4.90 16.86 0.10
CA PRO A 36 -5.55 17.38 1.29
C PRO A 36 -4.91 16.86 2.59
N ALA A 37 -4.49 15.59 2.62
CA ALA A 37 -3.83 15.01 3.79
C ALA A 37 -2.44 15.62 4.01
N LEU A 38 -1.66 15.85 2.95
CA LEU A 38 -0.36 16.50 3.03
C LEU A 38 -0.50 17.98 3.47
N ASP A 39 -1.50 18.69 2.94
CA ASP A 39 -1.80 20.09 3.29
C ASP A 39 -2.30 20.21 4.75
N ASP A 40 -2.98 19.19 5.27
CA ASP A 40 -3.35 19.03 6.69
C ASP A 40 -2.16 18.65 7.59
N GLY A 41 -0.98 18.49 6.98
CA GLY A 41 0.30 18.27 7.64
C GLY A 41 0.70 16.80 7.78
N ALA A 42 -0.09 15.84 7.30
CA ALA A 42 0.18 14.41 7.46
C ALA A 42 1.50 13.98 6.81
N GLU A 43 2.19 13.04 7.43
CA GLU A 43 3.39 12.41 6.87
C GLU A 43 2.99 11.12 6.16
N ILE A 44 3.35 10.98 4.88
CA ILE A 44 2.85 9.88 4.05
C ILE A 44 4.00 9.01 3.55
N VAL A 45 3.94 7.74 3.93
CA VAL A 45 4.76 6.66 3.39
C VAL A 45 3.88 5.83 2.46
N ILE A 46 4.39 5.43 1.30
CA ILE A 46 3.65 4.63 0.31
C ILE A 46 4.38 3.32 0.08
N MET A 47 3.66 2.20 0.19
CA MET A 47 4.09 0.90 -0.31
C MET A 47 3.25 0.55 -1.53
N VAL A 48 3.91 0.24 -2.65
CA VAL A 48 3.24 0.01 -3.93
C VAL A 48 3.32 -1.45 -4.37
N GLY A 49 2.18 -2.01 -4.78
CA GLY A 49 2.08 -3.33 -5.39
C GLY A 49 2.56 -3.35 -6.85
N GLY A 50 2.80 -4.54 -7.40
CA GLY A 50 3.31 -4.73 -8.78
C GLY A 50 2.38 -5.53 -9.69
N GLY A 51 1.17 -5.86 -9.23
CA GLY A 51 0.30 -6.83 -9.90
C GLY A 51 -0.29 -6.37 -11.23
N ASN A 52 -0.18 -5.09 -11.56
CA ASN A 52 -0.51 -4.51 -12.87
C ASN A 52 0.49 -4.88 -13.98
N TYR A 53 1.70 -5.29 -13.64
CA TYR A 53 2.67 -5.82 -14.59
C TYR A 53 2.78 -7.33 -14.44
N VAL A 54 3.27 -7.80 -13.29
CA VAL A 54 3.49 -9.23 -13.02
C VAL A 54 3.18 -9.56 -11.57
N ARG A 55 2.32 -10.55 -11.35
CA ARG A 55 2.19 -11.24 -10.06
C ARG A 55 3.06 -12.49 -10.08
N GLY A 56 4.11 -12.55 -9.25
CA GLY A 56 5.10 -13.64 -9.29
C GLY A 56 4.48 -15.04 -9.28
N ASN A 57 3.49 -15.30 -8.42
CA ASN A 57 2.81 -16.59 -8.35
C ASN A 57 2.18 -17.07 -9.68
N GLN A 58 1.82 -16.15 -10.58
CA GLN A 58 1.18 -16.50 -11.86
C GLN A 58 2.18 -17.01 -12.91
N ILE A 59 3.47 -16.74 -12.75
CA ILE A 59 4.51 -17.10 -13.72
C ILE A 59 5.42 -18.24 -13.23
N ILE A 60 5.11 -18.84 -12.07
CA ILE A 60 5.84 -20.00 -11.57
C ILE A 60 5.53 -21.22 -12.45
N GLY A 61 6.56 -21.98 -12.80
CA GLY A 61 6.45 -23.15 -13.67
C GLY A 61 7.23 -23.00 -14.96
N HIS A 62 7.20 -24.04 -15.81
CA HIS A 62 7.92 -24.07 -17.09
C HIS A 62 9.41 -23.68 -16.99
N GLY A 63 10.06 -23.98 -15.86
CA GLY A 63 11.47 -23.66 -15.58
C GLY A 63 11.69 -22.39 -14.74
N ILE A 64 10.68 -21.52 -14.59
CA ILE A 64 10.75 -20.34 -13.73
C ILE A 64 10.62 -20.76 -12.27
N GLN A 65 11.67 -20.49 -11.49
CA GLN A 65 11.69 -20.78 -10.06
C GLN A 65 10.88 -19.75 -9.26
N PRO A 66 10.24 -20.15 -8.15
CA PRO A 66 9.48 -19.22 -7.29
C PRO A 66 10.25 -17.98 -6.86
N VAL A 67 11.54 -18.13 -6.53
CA VAL A 67 12.43 -17.01 -6.16
C VAL A 67 12.54 -15.99 -7.29
N SER A 68 12.82 -16.45 -8.52
CA SER A 68 12.93 -15.58 -9.69
C SER A 68 11.59 -14.89 -10.00
N ALA A 69 10.48 -15.62 -9.90
CA ALA A 69 9.15 -15.07 -10.11
C ALA A 69 8.79 -13.95 -9.12
N HIS A 70 9.13 -14.13 -7.84
CA HIS A 70 8.94 -13.08 -6.83
C HIS A 70 9.86 -11.88 -7.06
N ASN A 71 11.11 -12.09 -7.48
CA ASN A 71 12.01 -11.01 -7.88
C ASN A 71 11.43 -10.18 -9.03
N ILE A 72 10.84 -10.82 -10.05
CA ILE A 72 10.15 -10.13 -11.15
C ILE A 72 8.95 -9.30 -10.64
N GLY A 73 8.19 -9.84 -9.68
CA GLY A 73 7.13 -9.10 -8.99
C GLY A 73 7.67 -7.86 -8.26
N MET A 74 8.83 -7.96 -7.59
CA MET A 74 9.48 -6.81 -6.95
C MET A 74 9.92 -5.76 -7.97
N LEU A 75 10.47 -6.16 -9.12
CA LEU A 75 10.79 -5.22 -10.20
C LEU A 75 9.55 -4.47 -10.72
N SER A 76 8.39 -5.12 -10.74
CA SER A 76 7.12 -4.47 -11.09
C SER A 76 6.75 -3.35 -10.11
N THR A 77 7.01 -3.53 -8.81
CA THR A 77 6.82 -2.47 -7.81
C THR A 77 7.81 -1.31 -8.00
N LEU A 78 9.05 -1.60 -8.43
CA LEU A 78 10.07 -0.60 -8.74
C LEU A 78 9.62 0.31 -9.88
N MET A 79 9.08 -0.27 -10.95
CA MET A 79 8.51 0.46 -12.09
C MET A 79 7.40 1.40 -11.64
N ASN A 80 6.47 0.92 -10.81
CA ASN A 80 5.39 1.74 -10.28
C ASN A 80 5.89 2.87 -9.39
N ALA A 81 6.89 2.61 -8.53
CA ALA A 81 7.39 3.62 -7.60
C ALA A 81 8.06 4.80 -8.33
N ILE A 82 8.82 4.51 -9.39
CA ILE A 82 9.46 5.55 -10.22
C ILE A 82 8.38 6.40 -10.91
N ALA A 83 7.46 5.75 -11.63
CA ALA A 83 6.40 6.46 -12.35
C ALA A 83 5.48 7.27 -11.41
N LEU A 84 5.10 6.69 -10.27
CA LEU A 84 4.28 7.38 -9.28
C LEU A 84 5.02 8.57 -8.66
N ALA A 85 6.32 8.44 -8.36
CA ALA A 85 7.10 9.56 -7.83
C ALA A 85 7.13 10.74 -8.81
N ASP A 86 7.32 10.50 -10.11
CA ASP A 86 7.33 11.55 -11.12
C ASP A 86 5.96 12.23 -11.21
N VAL A 87 4.87 11.47 -11.26
CA VAL A 87 3.51 12.03 -11.31
C VAL A 87 3.18 12.84 -10.05
N LEU A 88 3.56 12.38 -8.85
CA LEU A 88 3.35 13.13 -7.62
C LEU A 88 4.18 14.42 -7.60
N ASN A 89 5.44 14.38 -8.03
CA ASN A 89 6.28 15.58 -8.12
C ASN A 89 5.74 16.58 -9.15
N ASP A 90 5.27 16.12 -10.31
CA ASP A 90 4.62 16.95 -11.34
C ASP A 90 3.28 17.53 -10.85
N ALA A 91 2.60 16.86 -9.93
CA ALA A 91 1.46 17.42 -9.21
C ALA A 91 1.86 18.39 -8.09
N GLY A 92 3.14 18.70 -7.89
CA GLY A 92 3.61 19.60 -6.84
C GLY A 92 3.57 18.97 -5.44
N LEU A 93 3.56 17.64 -5.33
CA LEU A 93 3.71 16.91 -4.08
C LEU A 93 5.14 16.35 -4.00
N PRO A 94 6.05 16.99 -3.24
CA PRO A 94 7.44 16.58 -3.17
C PRO A 94 7.57 15.11 -2.78
N THR A 95 8.14 14.29 -3.65
CA THR A 95 8.12 12.82 -3.49
C THR A 95 9.48 12.21 -3.79
N ARG A 96 9.86 11.17 -3.04
CA ARG A 96 11.05 10.36 -3.31
C ARG A 96 10.72 8.88 -3.30
N ALA A 97 11.08 8.19 -4.38
CA ALA A 97 11.05 6.74 -4.44
C ALA A 97 12.37 6.16 -3.92
N LEU A 98 12.25 5.13 -3.09
CA LEU A 98 13.34 4.33 -2.53
C LEU A 98 13.12 2.86 -2.86
N SER A 99 14.18 2.06 -2.89
CA SER A 99 14.09 0.62 -3.13
C SER A 99 14.82 -0.19 -2.06
N THR A 100 14.17 -1.22 -1.51
CA THR A 100 14.81 -2.18 -0.59
C THR A 100 15.83 -3.08 -1.29
N VAL A 101 15.72 -3.25 -2.62
CA VAL A 101 16.74 -3.87 -3.46
C VAL A 101 17.63 -2.78 -4.05
N GLU A 102 18.95 -2.95 -3.97
CA GLU A 102 19.92 -1.97 -4.48
C GLU A 102 19.89 -1.87 -6.01
N VAL A 103 19.68 -0.65 -6.51
CA VAL A 103 19.65 -0.33 -7.95
C VAL A 103 20.39 0.99 -8.16
N ASN A 104 21.64 0.92 -8.61
CA ASN A 104 22.58 2.05 -8.48
C ASN A 104 22.36 3.24 -9.42
N GLN A 105 21.62 3.07 -10.52
CA GLN A 105 21.66 4.05 -11.61
C GLN A 105 20.49 5.04 -11.60
N PHE A 106 19.34 4.69 -11.04
CA PHE A 106 18.10 5.48 -11.27
C PHE A 106 17.13 5.54 -10.09
N ILE A 107 17.43 4.92 -8.94
CA ILE A 107 16.59 5.01 -7.73
C ILE A 107 17.44 4.83 -6.47
N ASP A 108 17.16 5.62 -5.44
CA ASP A 108 17.92 5.56 -4.20
C ASP A 108 17.62 4.27 -3.41
N HIS A 109 18.66 3.68 -2.83
CA HIS A 109 18.48 2.56 -1.89
C HIS A 109 17.73 3.01 -0.62
N TYR A 110 16.80 2.18 -0.14
CA TYR A 110 16.10 2.41 1.12
C TYR A 110 17.05 2.22 2.30
N THR A 111 17.09 3.21 3.18
CA THR A 111 17.52 3.04 4.56
C THR A 111 16.56 3.83 5.44
N PHE A 112 16.28 3.34 6.65
CA PHE A 112 15.44 4.06 7.62
C PHE A 112 15.85 5.53 7.77
N ARG A 113 17.16 5.81 7.93
CA ARG A 113 17.68 7.17 8.09
C ARG A 113 17.42 8.07 6.87
N ARG A 114 17.54 7.51 5.65
CA ARG A 114 17.27 8.24 4.40
C ARG A 114 15.77 8.54 4.26
N ALA A 115 14.92 7.55 4.50
CA ALA A 115 13.47 7.70 4.46
C ALA A 115 12.98 8.77 5.45
N ILE A 116 13.42 8.70 6.72
CA ILE A 116 13.09 9.72 7.73
C ILE A 116 13.62 11.11 7.37
N SER A 117 14.79 11.22 6.74
CA SER A 117 15.30 12.51 6.25
C SER A 117 14.40 13.15 5.19
N HIS A 118 13.71 12.35 4.37
CA HIS A 118 12.72 12.82 3.41
C HIS A 118 11.40 13.20 4.09
N ILE A 119 10.91 12.38 5.01
CA ILE A 119 9.70 12.68 5.79
C ILE A 119 9.84 14.03 6.52
N LYS A 120 10.97 14.26 7.20
CA LYS A 120 11.28 15.54 7.89
C LYS A 120 11.35 16.77 6.98
N LYS A 121 11.40 16.57 5.65
CA LYS A 121 11.38 17.63 4.63
C LYS A 121 10.00 17.76 3.97
N ASN A 122 8.96 17.23 4.61
CA ASN A 122 7.59 17.15 4.11
C ASN A 122 7.51 16.50 2.71
N ARG A 123 8.31 15.46 2.49
CA ARG A 123 8.27 14.68 1.26
C ARG A 123 7.52 13.37 1.49
N ILE A 124 6.71 13.00 0.53
CA ILE A 124 6.15 11.65 0.43
C ILE A 124 7.30 10.68 0.15
N VAL A 125 7.33 9.55 0.86
CA VAL A 125 8.32 8.49 0.63
C VAL A 125 7.62 7.27 0.05
N ILE A 126 7.97 6.89 -1.17
CA ILE A 126 7.51 5.65 -1.79
C ILE A 126 8.61 4.61 -1.61
N VAL A 127 8.28 3.42 -1.11
CA VAL A 127 9.23 2.31 -1.01
C VAL A 127 8.79 1.18 -1.90
N ALA A 128 9.72 0.76 -2.76
CA ALA A 128 9.57 -0.34 -3.71
C ALA A 128 10.29 -1.60 -3.24
N CYS A 129 10.03 -2.69 -3.97
CA CYS A 129 10.58 -4.02 -3.82
C CYS A 129 10.15 -4.75 -2.53
N GLY A 130 9.07 -4.32 -1.87
CA GLY A 130 8.58 -4.96 -0.65
C GLY A 130 9.69 -5.11 0.39
N THR A 131 9.84 -6.30 0.97
CA THR A 131 10.92 -6.62 1.92
C THR A 131 12.27 -6.95 1.25
N GLY A 132 12.35 -6.92 -0.08
CA GLY A 132 13.52 -7.36 -0.83
C GLY A 132 13.75 -8.87 -0.79
N ARG A 133 12.79 -9.65 -0.28
CA ARG A 133 12.88 -11.11 -0.11
C ARG A 133 11.67 -11.83 -0.75
N PRO A 134 11.90 -12.94 -1.46
CA PRO A 134 10.81 -13.79 -1.97
C PRO A 134 9.90 -14.33 -0.86
N PHE A 135 8.70 -14.79 -1.25
CA PHE A 135 7.69 -15.46 -0.41
C PHE A 135 6.97 -14.57 0.60
N LEU A 136 7.18 -13.26 0.52
CA LEU A 136 6.45 -12.26 1.30
C LEU A 136 5.56 -11.43 0.38
N THR A 137 4.39 -11.05 0.88
CA THR A 137 3.48 -10.18 0.14
C THR A 137 3.89 -8.72 0.33
N THR A 138 3.36 -7.84 -0.51
CA THR A 138 3.46 -6.39 -0.29
C THR A 138 2.65 -5.91 0.92
N ASP A 139 1.70 -6.72 1.39
CA ASP A 139 0.90 -6.40 2.57
C ASP A 139 1.74 -6.64 3.84
N THR A 140 2.47 -7.76 3.92
CA THR A 140 3.46 -7.99 5.00
C THR A 140 4.56 -6.92 4.97
N ALA A 141 5.06 -6.58 3.78
CA ALA A 141 6.08 -5.54 3.61
C ALA A 141 5.58 -4.15 4.04
N ALA A 142 4.32 -3.83 3.73
CA ALA A 142 3.69 -2.58 4.15
C ALA A 142 3.65 -2.47 5.69
N LEU A 143 3.25 -3.54 6.39
CA LEU A 143 3.21 -3.53 7.86
C LEU A 143 4.62 -3.42 8.46
N ASN A 144 5.57 -4.20 7.95
CA ASN A 144 6.95 -4.11 8.41
C ASN A 144 7.55 -2.71 8.20
N LEU A 145 7.34 -2.10 7.03
CA LEU A 145 7.79 -0.72 6.77
C LEU A 145 7.06 0.30 7.64
N ALA A 146 5.77 0.10 7.92
CA ALA A 146 5.00 1.00 8.78
C ALA A 146 5.59 1.05 10.18
N LEU A 147 5.99 -0.10 10.73
CA LEU A 147 6.67 -0.21 12.01
C LEU A 147 8.04 0.46 11.99
N GLU A 148 8.86 0.18 10.98
CA GLU A 148 10.17 0.83 10.83
C GLU A 148 10.03 2.35 10.77
N MET A 149 9.06 2.84 10.01
CA MET A 149 8.78 4.25 9.82
C MET A 149 7.92 4.85 10.94
N GLN A 150 7.58 4.09 11.99
CA GLN A 150 6.75 4.55 13.11
C GLN A 150 5.45 5.23 12.65
N CYS A 151 4.73 4.58 11.74
CA CYS A 151 3.42 5.04 11.28
C CYS A 151 2.36 4.73 12.33
N ASP A 152 1.40 5.64 12.49
CA ASP A 152 0.27 5.50 13.42
C ASP A 152 -0.80 4.54 12.90
N ALA A 153 -0.84 4.29 11.58
CA ALA A 153 -1.76 3.35 10.96
C ALA A 153 -1.27 2.91 9.57
N VAL A 154 -1.75 1.76 9.12
CA VAL A 154 -1.65 1.32 7.74
C VAL A 154 -3.00 1.48 7.06
N VAL A 155 -3.06 2.31 6.03
CA VAL A 155 -4.24 2.46 5.17
C VAL A 155 -4.05 1.56 3.96
N LYS A 156 -4.72 0.42 3.95
CA LYS A 156 -4.73 -0.49 2.80
C LYS A 156 -5.95 -0.18 1.95
N THR A 157 -5.67 0.21 0.71
CA THR A 157 -6.75 0.51 -0.22
C THR A 157 -7.10 -0.69 -1.09
N THR A 158 -8.40 -0.89 -1.32
CA THR A 158 -8.91 -2.02 -2.09
C THR A 158 -9.91 -1.55 -3.17
N LYS A 159 -10.54 -2.48 -3.89
CA LYS A 159 -11.61 -2.19 -4.86
C LYS A 159 -12.99 -2.06 -4.20
N VAL A 160 -13.13 -2.51 -2.96
CA VAL A 160 -14.35 -2.39 -2.15
C VAL A 160 -14.08 -1.43 -1.00
N ASP A 161 -15.13 -0.84 -0.46
CA ASP A 161 -15.06 0.22 0.56
C ASP A 161 -14.80 -0.28 1.98
N GLY A 162 -14.57 -1.58 2.18
CA GLY A 162 -14.25 -2.16 3.47
C GLY A 162 -14.24 -3.69 3.43
N VAL A 163 -14.33 -4.28 4.61
CA VAL A 163 -14.49 -5.70 4.86
C VAL A 163 -15.98 -6.00 4.98
N TYR A 164 -16.42 -7.08 4.34
CA TYR A 164 -17.80 -7.55 4.38
C TYR A 164 -17.85 -8.94 5.02
N ASP A 165 -19.01 -9.28 5.57
CA ASP A 165 -19.28 -10.63 6.10
C ASP A 165 -19.21 -11.74 5.03
N LYS A 166 -19.47 -11.37 3.76
CA LYS A 166 -19.36 -12.19 2.55
C LYS A 166 -19.06 -11.33 1.33
N ASP A 167 -18.70 -11.97 0.21
CA ASP A 167 -18.30 -11.28 -1.03
C ASP A 167 -19.44 -10.40 -1.60
N PRO A 168 -19.35 -9.06 -1.54
CA PRO A 168 -20.43 -8.16 -1.97
C PRO A 168 -20.67 -8.20 -3.49
N MET A 169 -19.72 -8.72 -4.28
CA MET A 169 -19.90 -8.90 -5.72
C MET A 169 -20.72 -10.14 -6.07
N LYS A 170 -20.84 -11.09 -5.13
CA LYS A 170 -21.59 -12.34 -5.31
C LYS A 170 -22.91 -12.35 -4.52
N PHE A 171 -22.95 -11.66 -3.40
CA PHE A 171 -24.06 -11.67 -2.45
C PHE A 171 -24.59 -10.24 -2.26
N PRO A 172 -25.77 -9.91 -2.83
CA PRO A 172 -26.36 -8.58 -2.70
C PRO A 172 -26.71 -8.17 -1.26
N ASP A 173 -26.83 -9.14 -0.36
CA ASP A 173 -27.12 -8.97 1.06
C ASP A 173 -25.86 -8.95 1.94
N ALA A 174 -24.68 -8.73 1.35
CA ALA A 174 -23.44 -8.55 2.08
C ALA A 174 -23.48 -7.28 2.95
N VAL A 175 -23.06 -7.42 4.20
CA VAL A 175 -23.05 -6.35 5.20
C VAL A 175 -21.62 -5.92 5.46
N LYS A 176 -21.36 -4.62 5.31
CA LYS A 176 -20.05 -4.04 5.63
C LYS A 176 -19.84 -4.06 7.14
N ILE A 177 -18.63 -4.43 7.55
CA ILE A 177 -18.20 -4.46 8.93
C ILE A 177 -17.38 -3.19 9.20
N ASP A 178 -17.79 -2.35 10.15
CA ASP A 178 -17.10 -1.08 10.42
C ASP A 178 -15.83 -1.26 11.28
N HIS A 179 -15.86 -2.23 12.21
CA HIS A 179 -14.74 -2.57 13.08
C HIS A 179 -14.57 -4.08 13.18
N LEU A 180 -13.33 -4.54 13.16
CA LEU A 180 -12.97 -5.94 13.32
C LEU A 180 -11.80 -6.06 14.30
N SER A 181 -11.85 -7.03 15.21
CA SER A 181 -10.66 -7.34 16.00
C SER A 181 -9.58 -8.03 15.14
N TYR A 182 -8.31 -7.88 15.52
CA TYR A 182 -7.23 -8.65 14.87
C TYR A 182 -7.51 -10.17 14.88
N GLN A 183 -8.05 -10.70 15.98
CA GLN A 183 -8.33 -12.12 16.13
C GLN A 183 -9.43 -12.59 15.17
N GLU A 184 -10.47 -11.79 14.97
CA GLU A 184 -11.49 -12.06 13.95
C GLU A 184 -10.88 -12.02 12.54
N ALA A 185 -10.01 -11.05 12.24
CA ALA A 185 -9.34 -10.95 10.93
C ALA A 185 -8.44 -12.18 10.64
N LEU A 186 -7.81 -12.74 11.68
CA LEU A 186 -6.95 -13.93 11.57
C LEU A 186 -7.73 -15.23 11.43
N THR A 187 -8.85 -15.37 12.15
CA THR A 187 -9.54 -16.64 12.34
C THR A 187 -10.74 -16.83 11.42
N ASN A 188 -11.39 -15.75 10.98
CA ASN A 188 -12.57 -15.85 10.13
C ASN A 188 -12.17 -16.18 8.67
N PRO A 189 -12.50 -17.38 8.15
CA PRO A 189 -12.10 -17.78 6.79
C PRO A 189 -12.78 -16.96 5.69
N ASN A 190 -13.85 -16.23 6.00
CA ASN A 190 -14.55 -15.38 5.04
C ASN A 190 -13.88 -14.00 4.88
N ILE A 191 -12.97 -13.63 5.79
CA ILE A 191 -12.30 -12.34 5.81
C ILE A 191 -10.95 -12.46 5.11
N ALA A 192 -10.96 -12.26 3.78
CA ALA A 192 -9.77 -12.35 2.92
C ALA A 192 -9.15 -10.97 2.64
N VAL A 193 -8.80 -10.25 3.70
CA VAL A 193 -8.39 -8.85 3.59
C VAL A 193 -6.91 -8.73 3.31
N MET A 194 -6.06 -9.46 4.04
CA MET A 194 -4.59 -9.49 3.89
C MET A 194 -4.09 -10.91 4.18
N ASP A 195 -2.83 -11.20 3.89
CA ASP A 195 -2.23 -12.46 4.35
C ASP A 195 -2.13 -12.49 5.88
N LYS A 196 -2.17 -13.71 6.43
CA LYS A 196 -2.15 -13.93 7.88
C LYS A 196 -0.87 -13.43 8.54
N ALA A 197 0.26 -13.41 7.84
CA ALA A 197 1.51 -12.90 8.40
C ALA A 197 1.44 -11.39 8.62
N ALA A 198 0.82 -10.65 7.69
CA ALA A 198 0.58 -9.22 7.84
C ALA A 198 -0.38 -8.89 8.99
N ILE A 199 -1.50 -9.61 9.12
CA ILE A 199 -2.44 -9.41 10.24
C ILE A 199 -1.80 -9.81 11.57
N GLY A 200 -1.06 -10.92 11.63
CA GLY A 200 -0.32 -11.33 12.83
C GLY A 200 0.68 -10.26 13.27
N LEU A 201 1.45 -9.71 12.34
CA LEU A 201 2.37 -8.61 12.65
C LEU A 201 1.64 -7.35 13.12
N ALA A 202 0.49 -7.02 12.53
CA ALA A 202 -0.33 -5.90 12.98
C ALA A 202 -0.86 -6.09 14.41
N MET A 203 -1.27 -7.31 14.73
CA MET A 203 -1.75 -7.71 16.06
C MET A 203 -0.65 -7.62 17.11
N ASP A 204 0.51 -8.22 16.84
CA ASP A 204 1.63 -8.28 17.79
C ASP A 204 2.13 -6.88 18.16
N GLU A 205 2.20 -5.99 17.16
CA GLU A 205 2.71 -4.62 17.31
C GLU A 205 1.60 -3.57 17.53
N HIS A 206 0.35 -4.02 17.62
CA HIS A 206 -0.84 -3.19 17.87
C HIS A 206 -0.98 -2.01 16.90
N ILE A 207 -0.56 -2.18 15.64
CA ILE A 207 -0.67 -1.14 14.61
C ILE A 207 -2.03 -1.24 13.89
N PRO A 208 -2.88 -0.20 13.96
CA PRO A 208 -4.19 -0.23 13.33
C PRO A 208 -4.10 -0.35 11.81
N VAL A 209 -5.00 -1.16 11.24
CA VAL A 209 -5.14 -1.31 9.78
C VAL A 209 -6.49 -0.80 9.34
N VAL A 210 -6.51 0.19 8.44
CA VAL A 210 -7.72 0.74 7.84
C VAL A 210 -7.88 0.18 6.44
N ILE A 211 -9.00 -0.49 6.19
CA ILE A 211 -9.36 -1.03 4.87
C ILE A 211 -10.40 -0.12 4.26
N CYS A 212 -10.07 0.53 3.16
CA CYS A 212 -11.01 1.43 2.50
C CYS A 212 -10.89 1.38 0.98
N ASP A 213 -11.90 1.92 0.30
CA ASP A 213 -11.80 2.19 -1.12
C ASP A 213 -10.94 3.44 -1.32
N LEU A 214 -9.96 3.34 -2.22
CA LEU A 214 -9.18 4.49 -2.64
C LEU A 214 -10.08 5.49 -3.36
N LEU A 215 -11.02 5.01 -4.20
CA LEU A 215 -11.87 5.77 -5.15
C LEU A 215 -12.80 6.80 -4.52
N THR A 216 -13.00 6.76 -3.21
CA THR A 216 -13.89 7.71 -2.54
C THR A 216 -13.11 8.95 -2.11
N ASP A 217 -13.53 10.10 -2.62
CA ASP A 217 -12.88 11.38 -2.36
C ASP A 217 -12.75 11.66 -0.86
N GLY A 218 -11.55 12.06 -0.44
CA GLY A 218 -11.27 12.48 0.95
C GLY A 218 -11.05 11.33 1.94
N ASN A 219 -11.16 10.06 1.55
CA ASN A 219 -10.91 8.93 2.46
C ASN A 219 -9.50 8.96 3.08
N ILE A 220 -8.48 9.36 2.31
CA ILE A 220 -7.10 9.46 2.82
C ILE A 220 -7.02 10.51 3.94
N LEU A 221 -7.58 11.71 3.73
CA LEU A 221 -7.62 12.78 4.73
C LEU A 221 -8.37 12.36 6.01
N ARG A 222 -9.53 11.72 5.84
CA ARG A 222 -10.33 11.21 6.96
C ARG A 222 -9.55 10.16 7.76
N ALA A 223 -8.86 9.25 7.07
CA ALA A 223 -8.00 8.26 7.72
C ALA A 223 -6.82 8.90 8.47
N THR A 224 -6.20 9.96 7.90
CA THR A 224 -5.15 10.72 8.60
C THR A 224 -5.66 11.52 9.79
N ARG A 225 -6.96 11.84 9.84
CA ARG A 225 -7.60 12.46 11.00
C ARG A 225 -8.09 11.45 12.05
N GLY A 226 -8.04 10.15 11.74
CA GLY A 226 -8.59 9.11 12.61
C GLY A 226 -10.10 9.05 12.61
N GLU A 227 -10.74 9.64 11.60
CA GLU A 227 -12.18 9.49 11.38
C GLU A 227 -12.48 8.07 10.90
N SER A 228 -13.71 7.60 11.12
CA SER A 228 -14.14 6.30 10.63
C SER A 228 -14.15 6.29 9.09
N VAL A 229 -13.38 5.39 8.49
CA VAL A 229 -13.28 5.19 7.03
C VAL A 229 -13.21 3.69 6.76
N GLY A 230 -14.14 3.19 5.95
CA GLY A 230 -14.21 1.77 5.61
C GLY A 230 -14.29 0.88 6.85
N THR A 231 -13.35 -0.06 6.99
CA THR A 231 -13.24 -0.95 8.14
C THR A 231 -11.94 -0.72 8.89
N LEU A 232 -12.03 -0.55 10.20
CA LEU A 232 -10.88 -0.52 11.10
C LEU A 232 -10.62 -1.92 11.67
N ILE A 233 -9.38 -2.40 11.55
CA ILE A 233 -8.89 -3.59 12.23
C ILE A 233 -7.98 -3.15 13.38
N SER A 234 -8.36 -3.47 14.61
CA SER A 234 -7.61 -3.07 15.82
C SER A 234 -7.79 -3.99 17.02
#